data_AF-A0A672U5F0-F1
#
_entry.id   AF-A0A672U5F0-F1
#
_cell.length_a   1.000
_cell.length_b   1.000
_cell.length_c   1.000
_cell.angle_alpha   90.00
_cell.angle_beta   90.00
_cell.angle_gamma   90.00
#
_symmetry.space_group_name_H-M   'P 1'
#
loop_
_entity.id
_entity.type
_entity.pdbx_description
1 polymer ?
#
loop_
_entity_poly.entity_id
_entity_poly.type
_entity_poly.pdbx_seq_one_letter_code
_entity_poly.pdbx_strand_id
1 'polypeptide(L)'
;MEADTESSPRDLELSALEAEKEPMAAAGEDPAAPPEPEPGAPGGEKNGLVKLPEELGLPMEAGGAKFTGLGKEELLRAAGTPPWAKARAVLLLLFWLGWLGMLGAAAAIVARAPRCRPLPPRSWWELGALYRAPPAAFAGDLKGVAARLEHVAGLQVKGLVLGPLHPQSSGLPQDTPLERLDPLLGSLPDLTHLLQAAKKKGLQVILDLTPNYLGGSAWFEPAVAEDPNFQDKVKRALSVWLERGVTSFFLDGIEELKPSVLAEWRNLTEQNSSDGVPRVLVGGTRLRDPPSLLALLNSSAVGLVLGPFLEALGPNPPGPTLAPQLLDFLRPKTPLAWSVGSPWQHLAGLSPLRAPQRLLLLWSLPGTPVLSYGDEVGLRDDDRGGPLGTPQPGQLTPMPWDLIEGIQEGDNSTEARLLELCRHLGALRVRERSLSLGDAEAIPADPAAAFLRSWDQSDRFLVVLNPGAQPLTELALQDPRLPPRATLRLSTHHPLPADPHVDLGALKLRPYEGLLLSFPYTP
;
A
#
# COMPACT_ATOMS: atom_id res chain seq x y z
N MET A 1 20.06 33.76 -0.59
CA MET A 1 20.13 34.58 0.63
C MET A 1 18.78 34.50 1.26
N GLU A 2 18.64 33.63 2.25
CA GLU A 2 17.83 33.75 3.47
C GLU A 2 17.99 32.40 4.16
N ALA A 3 18.62 32.45 5.34
CA ALA A 3 19.02 31.29 6.11
C ALA A 3 17.97 31.08 7.20
N ASP A 4 17.27 29.96 7.15
CA ASP A 4 16.47 29.46 8.27
C ASP A 4 17.42 29.01 9.38
N THR A 5 17.45 29.78 10.47
CA THR A 5 18.15 29.43 11.70
C THR A 5 17.38 28.36 12.47
N GLU A 6 17.87 27.12 12.42
CA GLU A 6 17.55 26.08 13.41
C GLU A 6 18.00 26.55 14.80
N SER A 7 17.04 26.72 15.72
CA SER A 7 17.30 27.05 17.12
C SER A 7 17.90 25.85 17.87
N SER A 8 18.91 26.11 18.68
CA SER A 8 19.65 25.13 19.49
C SER A 8 18.77 24.50 20.59
N PRO A 9 18.99 23.21 20.96
CA PRO A 9 18.22 22.51 21.98
C PRO A 9 18.23 23.16 23.37
N ARG A 10 19.15 24.09 23.65
CA ARG A 10 19.19 24.85 24.90
C ARG A 10 18.15 25.97 25.01
N ASP A 11 17.70 26.52 23.88
CA ASP A 11 16.72 27.62 23.89
C ASP A 11 15.29 27.11 24.10
N LEU A 12 15.01 25.87 23.68
CA LEU A 12 13.76 25.17 23.96
C LEU A 12 13.63 24.77 25.44
N GLU A 13 14.72 24.36 26.09
CA GLU A 13 14.72 24.03 27.53
C GLU A 13 14.47 25.27 28.42
N LEU A 14 14.97 26.45 28.04
CA LEU A 14 14.70 27.70 28.75
C LEU A 14 13.25 28.15 28.59
N SER A 15 12.67 28.02 27.39
CA SER A 15 11.26 28.36 27.15
C SER A 15 10.28 27.42 27.87
N ALA A 16 10.63 26.14 28.05
CA ALA A 16 9.84 25.18 28.80
C ALA A 16 9.89 25.44 30.32
N LEU A 17 11.03 25.90 30.84
CA LEU A 17 11.20 26.28 32.25
C LEU A 17 10.49 27.61 32.61
N GLU A 18 10.25 28.48 31.62
CA GLU A 18 9.48 29.72 31.80
C GLU A 18 7.96 29.48 31.74
N ALA A 19 7.49 28.50 30.96
CA ALA A 19 6.07 28.16 30.83
C ALA A 19 5.49 27.45 32.08
N GLU A 20 6.33 26.88 32.96
CA GLU A 20 5.88 26.13 34.14
C GLU A 20 5.61 27.02 35.37
N LYS A 21 5.71 28.35 35.24
CA LYS A 21 5.56 29.31 36.36
C LYS A 21 4.29 30.16 36.35
N GLU A 22 3.32 29.87 35.49
CA GLU A 22 2.02 30.57 35.54
C GLU A 22 0.98 29.76 36.32
N PRO A 23 0.39 30.30 37.40
CA PRO A 23 -0.77 29.69 38.03
C PRO A 23 -2.02 29.93 37.18
N MET A 24 -2.67 28.85 36.74
CA MET A 24 -3.98 28.85 36.12
C MET A 24 -5.05 29.42 37.06
N ALA A 25 -5.35 30.73 36.95
CA ALA A 25 -6.66 31.32 37.24
C ALA A 25 -6.70 32.80 36.85
N ALA A 26 -7.32 33.14 35.71
CA ALA A 26 -7.94 34.45 35.52
C ALA A 26 -8.99 34.40 34.40
N ALA A 27 -10.26 34.53 34.78
CA ALA A 27 -11.30 35.06 33.93
C ALA A 27 -11.63 36.48 34.44
N GLY A 28 -11.62 37.46 33.52
CA GLY A 28 -12.44 38.66 33.60
C GLY A 28 -11.89 39.91 34.30
N GLU A 29 -11.79 40.98 33.50
CA GLU A 29 -11.98 42.42 33.80
C GLU A 29 -10.78 43.31 34.21
N ASP A 30 -10.49 44.27 33.31
CA ASP A 30 -9.84 45.58 33.51
C ASP A 30 -10.50 46.40 34.65
N PRO A 31 -9.88 47.44 35.30
CA PRO A 31 -8.98 48.44 34.69
C PRO A 31 -7.86 49.09 35.59
N ALA A 32 -6.97 49.86 34.92
CA ALA A 32 -6.27 51.09 35.36
C ALA A 32 -5.24 51.09 36.55
N ALA A 33 -4.11 51.77 36.31
CA ALA A 33 -3.02 52.10 37.25
C ALA A 33 -3.18 53.53 37.86
N PRO A 34 -2.22 54.06 38.68
CA PRO A 34 -1.81 53.73 40.06
C PRO A 34 -1.90 54.99 41.00
N PRO A 35 -1.49 54.96 42.29
CA PRO A 35 -0.09 55.31 42.65
C PRO A 35 0.50 54.65 43.95
N GLU A 36 1.84 54.68 44.05
CA GLU A 36 2.72 54.43 45.23
C GLU A 36 2.66 55.58 46.29
N PRO A 37 3.29 55.54 47.52
CA PRO A 37 4.49 54.77 47.95
C PRO A 37 4.60 54.24 49.43
N GLU A 38 5.50 53.23 49.62
CA GLU A 38 6.49 52.98 50.71
C GLU A 38 6.08 52.87 52.22
N PRO A 39 6.93 52.37 53.16
CA PRO A 39 7.52 51.03 53.30
C PRO A 39 7.41 50.46 54.75
N GLY A 40 7.56 49.14 54.98
CA GLY A 40 7.82 48.66 56.35
C GLY A 40 7.64 47.17 56.69
N ALA A 41 8.78 46.47 56.78
CA ALA A 41 9.12 45.37 57.70
C ALA A 41 8.46 43.97 57.54
N PRO A 42 9.17 42.87 57.93
CA PRO A 42 8.96 41.54 57.38
C PRO A 42 7.90 40.74 58.15
N GLY A 43 6.80 40.40 57.47
CA GLY A 43 5.78 39.48 58.00
C GLY A 43 6.09 38.04 57.60
N GLY A 44 6.34 37.18 58.58
CA GLY A 44 6.56 35.74 58.37
C GLY A 44 5.38 35.07 57.67
N GLU A 45 5.68 34.27 56.64
CA GLU A 45 4.73 33.50 55.86
C GLU A 45 3.89 32.56 56.75
N LYS A 46 2.57 32.77 56.73
CA LYS A 46 1.57 31.83 57.26
C LYS A 46 1.01 31.03 56.09
N ASN A 47 1.41 29.76 55.97
CA ASN A 47 0.83 28.85 54.98
C ASN A 47 -0.34 28.05 55.56
N GLY A 48 -1.50 28.16 54.89
CA GLY A 48 -2.54 27.12 54.82
C GLY A 48 -3.66 27.18 55.87
N LEU A 49 -4.71 27.97 55.62
CA LEU A 49 -6.00 27.85 56.31
C LEU A 49 -7.01 27.18 55.37
N VAL A 50 -7.32 25.89 55.60
CA VAL A 50 -8.44 25.21 54.94
C VAL A 50 -9.71 25.48 55.76
N LYS A 51 -10.71 26.16 55.18
CA LYS A 51 -12.05 26.34 55.78
C LYS A 51 -12.96 25.21 55.31
N LEU A 52 -13.59 24.50 56.25
CA LEU A 52 -14.78 23.68 55.96
C LEU A 52 -16.06 24.52 56.14
N PRO A 53 -17.15 24.18 55.43
CA PRO A 53 -18.34 25.02 55.32
C PRO A 53 -19.18 24.95 56.59
N GLU A 54 -19.65 26.11 57.03
CA GLU A 54 -20.46 26.30 58.24
C GLU A 54 -21.93 26.42 57.82
N GLU A 55 -22.65 25.30 57.79
CA GLU A 55 -24.12 25.31 57.75
C GLU A 55 -24.70 24.58 58.96
N LEU A 56 -25.78 25.17 59.48
CA LEU A 56 -26.58 24.83 60.66
C LEU A 56 -25.97 25.12 62.04
N GLY A 57 -26.30 26.32 62.54
CA GLY A 57 -26.15 26.69 63.94
C GLY A 57 -27.03 25.84 64.86
N LEU A 58 -26.40 24.96 65.63
CA LEU A 58 -26.85 24.43 66.92
C LEU A 58 -25.63 24.23 67.83
N PRO A 59 -25.76 24.42 69.15
CA PRO A 59 -24.62 24.40 70.06
C PRO A 59 -24.21 22.94 70.36
N MET A 60 -23.02 22.54 69.91
CA MET A 60 -22.33 21.35 70.42
C MET A 60 -21.15 21.78 71.29
N GLU A 61 -21.19 21.41 72.56
CA GLU A 61 -19.95 21.09 73.26
C GLU A 61 -19.35 19.83 72.65
N ALA A 62 -18.14 19.94 72.10
CA ALA A 62 -17.15 18.87 72.03
C ALA A 62 -15.81 19.47 71.59
N GLY A 63 -14.76 19.26 72.39
CA GLY A 63 -13.40 19.72 72.11
C GLY A 63 -12.77 19.07 70.88
N GLY A 64 -13.11 19.55 69.69
CA GLY A 64 -12.41 19.26 68.44
C GLY A 64 -11.39 20.35 68.16
N ALA A 65 -10.11 20.08 68.40
CA ALA A 65 -9.03 20.99 68.04
C ALA A 65 -9.07 21.30 66.53
N LYS A 66 -9.35 22.56 66.18
CA LYS A 66 -9.23 23.09 64.82
C LYS A 66 -7.74 23.02 64.45
N PHE A 67 -7.36 22.06 63.61
CA PHE A 67 -5.97 21.83 63.22
C PHE A 67 -5.47 22.98 62.34
N THR A 68 -4.80 23.95 62.94
CA THR A 68 -3.98 24.93 62.21
C THR A 68 -2.64 24.27 61.87
N GLY A 69 -2.20 24.35 60.60
CA GLY A 69 -0.89 23.82 60.22
C GLY A 69 0.22 24.38 61.11
N LEU A 70 1.16 23.52 61.55
CA LEU A 70 2.26 23.96 62.41
C LEU A 70 3.16 24.97 61.68
N GLY A 71 3.62 25.99 62.40
CA GLY A 71 4.65 26.91 61.91
C GLY A 71 6.00 26.21 61.69
N LYS A 72 6.87 26.77 60.82
CA LYS A 72 8.16 26.17 60.43
C LYS A 72 9.02 25.72 61.61
N GLU A 73 9.11 26.54 62.66
CA GLU A 73 9.97 26.26 63.82
C GLU A 73 9.39 25.16 64.72
N GLU A 74 8.07 25.14 64.91
CA GLU A 74 7.37 24.11 65.70
C GLU A 74 7.38 22.76 64.98
N LEU A 75 7.21 22.78 63.65
CA LEU A 75 7.31 21.60 62.80
C LEU A 75 8.72 21.00 62.85
N LEU A 76 9.77 21.81 62.73
CA LEU A 76 11.16 21.34 62.80
C LEU A 76 11.50 20.74 64.18
N ARG A 77 10.96 21.33 65.26
CA ARG A 77 11.14 20.82 66.64
C ARG A 77 10.45 19.46 66.84
N ALA A 78 9.25 19.26 66.28
CA ALA A 78 8.56 17.96 66.33
C ALA A 78 9.14 16.91 65.36
N ALA A 79 9.53 17.34 64.16
CA ALA A 79 10.03 16.48 63.08
C ALA A 79 11.50 16.05 63.25
N GLY A 80 12.27 16.77 64.07
CA GLY A 80 13.66 16.40 64.42
C GLY A 80 13.77 15.26 65.45
N THR A 81 12.65 14.74 65.94
CA THR A 81 12.67 13.62 66.90
C THR A 81 13.20 12.33 66.23
N PRO A 82 13.98 11.51 66.96
CA PRO A 82 14.63 10.33 66.41
C PRO A 82 13.72 9.31 65.68
N PRO A 83 12.46 9.04 66.09
CA PRO A 83 11.59 8.14 65.32
C PRO A 83 11.20 8.71 63.95
N TRP A 84 10.89 10.01 63.84
CA TRP A 84 10.50 10.64 62.58
C TRP A 84 11.68 10.81 61.61
N ALA A 85 12.87 11.12 62.13
CA ALA A 85 14.09 11.19 61.34
C ALA A 85 14.45 9.80 60.74
N LYS A 86 14.36 8.73 61.54
CA LYS A 86 14.58 7.35 61.07
C LYS A 86 13.52 6.92 60.07
N ALA A 87 12.24 7.21 60.32
CA ALA A 87 11.15 6.89 59.39
C ALA A 87 11.34 7.59 58.03
N ARG A 88 11.71 8.88 58.02
CA ARG A 88 11.98 9.62 56.77
C ARG A 88 13.17 9.03 56.01
N ALA A 89 14.25 8.67 56.71
CA ALA A 89 15.42 8.05 56.08
C ALA A 89 15.07 6.67 55.46
N VAL A 90 14.28 5.86 56.17
CA VAL A 90 13.80 4.55 55.65
C VAL A 90 12.89 4.76 54.44
N LEU A 91 11.95 5.70 54.49
CA LEU A 91 11.06 6.00 53.36
C LEU A 91 11.83 6.52 52.14
N LEU A 92 12.83 7.38 52.34
CA LEU A 92 13.68 7.88 51.26
C LEU A 92 14.51 6.75 50.64
N LEU A 93 15.05 5.85 51.46
CA LEU A 93 15.79 4.67 50.97
C LEU A 93 14.87 3.73 50.19
N LEU A 94 13.66 3.45 50.68
CA LEU A 94 12.65 2.65 49.97
C LEU A 94 12.22 3.32 48.67
N PHE A 95 12.09 4.65 48.64
CA PHE A 95 11.80 5.40 47.43
C PHE A 95 12.90 5.21 46.38
N TRP A 96 14.17 5.38 46.73
CA TRP A 96 15.28 5.19 45.80
C TRP A 96 15.43 3.73 45.35
N LEU A 97 15.26 2.76 46.25
CA LEU A 97 15.22 1.34 45.87
C LEU A 97 14.06 1.02 44.93
N GLY A 98 12.88 1.56 45.20
CA GLY A 98 11.70 1.42 44.34
C GLY A 98 11.92 2.06 42.98
N TRP A 99 12.53 3.25 42.94
CA TRP A 99 12.86 3.96 41.70
C TRP A 99 13.89 3.19 40.87
N LEU A 100 14.98 2.72 41.48
CA LEU A 100 15.97 1.85 40.83
C LEU A 100 15.36 0.53 40.36
N GLY A 101 14.45 -0.04 41.15
CA GLY A 101 13.69 -1.24 40.79
C GLY A 101 12.79 -1.03 39.58
N MET A 102 12.05 0.09 39.53
CA MET A 102 11.22 0.47 38.38
C MET A 102 12.08 0.72 37.14
N LEU A 103 13.22 1.41 37.28
CA LEU A 103 14.15 1.64 36.18
C LEU A 103 14.73 0.32 35.64
N GLY A 104 15.14 -0.58 36.54
CA GLY A 104 15.65 -1.91 36.18
C GLY A 104 14.58 -2.77 35.51
N ALA A 105 13.33 -2.73 36.00
CA ALA A 105 12.20 -3.43 35.39
C ALA A 105 11.88 -2.89 33.98
N ALA A 106 11.86 -1.56 33.81
CA ALA A 106 11.65 -0.93 32.51
C ALA A 106 12.74 -1.33 31.50
N ALA A 107 14.01 -1.27 31.91
CA ALA A 107 15.13 -1.73 31.08
C ALA A 107 15.04 -3.22 30.74
N ALA A 108 14.63 -4.07 31.70
CA ALA A 108 14.45 -5.50 31.48
C ALA A 108 13.28 -5.80 30.52
N ILE A 109 12.18 -5.04 30.57
CA ILE A 109 11.06 -5.17 29.63
C ILE A 109 11.52 -4.85 28.21
N VAL A 110 12.21 -3.72 28.02
CA VAL A 110 12.71 -3.32 26.69
C VAL A 110 13.74 -4.32 26.16
N ALA A 111 14.64 -4.82 27.02
CA ALA A 111 15.66 -5.79 26.62
C ALA A 111 15.09 -7.17 26.26
N ARG A 112 13.97 -7.57 26.88
CA ARG A 112 13.29 -8.85 26.63
C ARG A 112 12.22 -8.76 25.53
N ALA A 113 11.77 -7.57 25.19
CA ALA A 113 10.78 -7.37 24.14
C ALA A 113 11.36 -7.84 22.79
N PRO A 114 10.66 -8.72 22.05
CA PRO A 114 11.11 -9.14 20.72
C PRO A 114 11.18 -7.91 19.81
N ARG A 115 12.27 -7.81 19.06
CA ARG A 115 12.42 -6.73 18.07
C ARG A 115 11.44 -6.95 16.93
N CYS A 116 10.78 -5.88 16.52
CA CYS A 116 10.00 -5.89 15.28
C CYS A 116 10.93 -6.20 14.09
N ARG A 117 10.46 -7.02 13.16
CA ARG A 117 11.12 -7.18 11.86
C ARG A 117 11.26 -5.79 11.20
N PRO A 118 12.48 -5.35 10.82
CA PRO A 118 12.66 -4.07 10.17
C PRO A 118 11.93 -4.08 8.81
N LEU A 119 11.37 -2.93 8.43
CA LEU A 119 10.72 -2.79 7.14
C LEU A 119 11.79 -2.92 6.03
N PRO A 120 11.63 -3.85 5.08
CA PRO A 120 12.56 -3.96 3.96
C PRO A 120 12.47 -2.67 3.12
N PRO A 121 13.60 -2.13 2.64
CA PRO A 121 13.59 -1.02 1.70
C PRO A 121 12.97 -1.52 0.38
N ARG A 122 11.73 -1.10 0.11
CA ARG A 122 10.95 -1.51 -1.06
C ARG A 122 10.70 -0.30 -1.94
N SER A 123 10.82 -0.50 -3.25
CA SER A 123 10.54 0.55 -4.24
C SER A 123 9.04 0.84 -4.34
N TRP A 124 8.68 1.99 -4.94
CA TRP A 124 7.28 2.41 -5.04
C TRP A 124 6.40 1.43 -5.84
N TRP A 125 6.97 0.73 -6.83
CA TRP A 125 6.24 -0.27 -7.62
C TRP A 125 5.98 -1.56 -6.84
N GLU A 126 6.79 -1.90 -5.84
CA GLU A 126 6.60 -3.11 -5.04
C GLU A 126 5.57 -2.92 -3.91
N LEU A 127 5.35 -1.66 -3.50
CA LEU A 127 4.44 -1.30 -2.41
C LEU A 127 2.99 -1.04 -2.87
N GLY A 128 2.76 -0.87 -4.17
CA GLY A 128 1.45 -0.52 -4.71
C GLY A 128 1.13 -1.23 -6.02
N ALA A 129 -0.08 -1.02 -6.51
CA ALA A 129 -0.50 -1.55 -7.79
C ALA A 129 -0.07 -0.65 -8.95
N LEU A 130 0.00 -1.24 -10.15
CA LEU A 130 0.11 -0.51 -11.41
C LEU A 130 -1.23 -0.58 -12.13
N TYR A 131 -1.58 0.49 -12.84
CA TYR A 131 -2.78 0.56 -13.68
C TYR A 131 -2.37 0.83 -15.12
N ARG A 132 -2.81 -0.01 -16.06
CA ARG A 132 -2.46 0.11 -17.47
C ARG A 132 -3.56 0.84 -18.23
N ALA A 133 -3.21 2.01 -18.78
CA ALA A 133 -4.14 2.88 -19.48
C ALA A 133 -3.54 3.36 -20.82
N PRO A 134 -3.77 2.64 -21.92
CA PRO A 134 -3.47 3.13 -23.27
C PRO A 134 -4.33 4.37 -23.56
N PRO A 135 -3.74 5.54 -23.89
CA PRO A 135 -4.49 6.80 -23.94
C PRO A 135 -5.73 6.77 -24.84
N ALA A 136 -5.60 6.22 -26.06
CA ALA A 136 -6.67 6.17 -27.04
C ALA A 136 -7.91 5.41 -26.54
N ALA A 137 -7.72 4.22 -25.95
CA ALA A 137 -8.82 3.40 -25.45
C ALA A 137 -9.31 3.88 -24.08
N PHE A 138 -8.39 4.32 -23.22
CA PHE A 138 -8.74 4.75 -21.87
C PHE A 138 -9.50 6.06 -21.88
N ALA A 139 -9.08 7.09 -22.61
CA ALA A 139 -9.71 8.41 -22.54
C ALA A 139 -9.57 9.24 -23.84
N GLY A 140 -9.27 8.61 -24.97
CA GLY A 140 -9.09 9.25 -26.27
C GLY A 140 -7.70 9.86 -26.48
N ASP A 141 -7.24 10.72 -25.59
CA ASP A 141 -5.97 11.45 -25.73
C ASP A 141 -5.28 11.70 -24.37
N LEU A 142 -4.10 12.33 -24.38
CA LEU A 142 -3.35 12.62 -23.15
C LEU A 142 -4.10 13.58 -22.20
N LYS A 143 -4.93 14.50 -22.73
CA LYS A 143 -5.72 15.43 -21.91
C LYS A 143 -6.86 14.69 -21.20
N GLY A 144 -7.51 13.77 -21.90
CA GLY A 144 -8.50 12.86 -21.37
C GLY A 144 -7.91 12.02 -20.24
N VAL A 145 -6.74 11.43 -20.45
CA VAL A 145 -6.06 10.66 -19.38
C VAL A 145 -5.82 11.56 -18.16
N ALA A 146 -5.33 12.80 -18.36
CA ALA A 146 -5.10 13.76 -17.29
C ALA A 146 -6.38 14.10 -16.50
N ALA A 147 -7.52 14.24 -17.19
CA ALA A 147 -8.82 14.49 -16.57
C ALA A 147 -9.32 13.29 -15.75
N ARG A 148 -8.92 12.06 -16.11
CA ARG A 148 -9.34 10.81 -15.46
C ARG A 148 -8.38 10.32 -14.37
N LEU A 149 -7.30 11.04 -14.07
CA LEU A 149 -6.34 10.64 -13.03
C LEU A 149 -6.96 10.53 -11.63
N GLU A 150 -8.03 11.26 -11.34
CA GLU A 150 -8.77 11.12 -10.07
C GLU A 150 -9.38 9.72 -9.92
N HIS A 151 -9.96 9.19 -10.99
CA HIS A 151 -10.50 7.83 -11.00
C HIS A 151 -9.39 6.80 -10.71
N VAL A 152 -8.25 6.93 -11.38
CA VAL A 152 -7.09 6.04 -11.21
C VAL A 152 -6.55 6.11 -9.77
N ALA A 153 -6.40 7.32 -9.22
CA ALA A 153 -5.96 7.51 -7.83
C ALA A 153 -6.96 6.91 -6.82
N GLY A 154 -8.27 6.96 -7.12
CA GLY A 154 -9.32 6.34 -6.30
C GLY A 154 -9.24 4.82 -6.20
N LEU A 155 -8.59 4.14 -7.14
CA LEU A 155 -8.27 2.71 -7.08
C LEU A 155 -7.06 2.38 -6.17
N GLN A 156 -6.44 3.41 -5.59
CA GLN A 156 -5.25 3.32 -4.74
C GLN A 156 -4.02 2.68 -5.41
N VAL A 157 -3.89 2.87 -6.71
CA VAL A 157 -2.69 2.45 -7.46
C VAL A 157 -1.55 3.47 -7.27
N LYS A 158 -0.31 3.05 -7.50
CA LYS A 158 0.90 3.89 -7.38
C LYS A 158 1.54 4.19 -8.73
N GLY A 159 1.32 3.36 -9.73
CA GLY A 159 1.86 3.55 -11.08
C GLY A 159 0.79 3.55 -12.15
N LEU A 160 1.03 4.34 -13.20
CA LEU A 160 0.25 4.37 -14.42
C LEU A 160 1.15 3.92 -15.58
N VAL A 161 0.83 2.77 -16.18
CA VAL A 161 1.49 2.31 -17.42
C VAL A 161 0.74 2.94 -18.60
N LEU A 162 1.39 3.91 -19.22
CA LEU A 162 0.87 4.71 -20.32
C LEU A 162 1.45 4.22 -21.65
N GLY A 163 0.60 4.12 -22.66
CA GLY A 163 1.04 3.99 -24.05
C GLY A 163 0.82 2.60 -24.67
N PRO A 164 1.45 2.36 -25.85
CA PRO A 164 2.49 3.19 -26.47
C PRO A 164 2.06 4.59 -26.92
N LEU A 165 3.00 5.53 -26.90
CA LEU A 165 2.78 6.94 -27.30
C LEU A 165 3.31 7.27 -28.71
N HIS A 166 4.18 6.44 -29.25
CA HIS A 166 4.69 6.63 -30.60
C HIS A 166 3.69 6.11 -31.64
N PRO A 167 3.65 6.70 -32.84
CA PRO A 167 2.87 6.16 -33.94
C PRO A 167 3.20 4.69 -34.20
N GLN A 168 2.19 3.93 -34.64
CA GLN A 168 2.39 2.55 -35.08
C GLN A 168 3.38 2.49 -36.26
N SER A 169 4.21 1.45 -36.28
CA SER A 169 5.09 1.20 -37.41
C SER A 169 4.29 0.95 -38.69
N SER A 170 4.78 1.46 -39.83
CA SER A 170 4.26 1.13 -41.17
C SER A 170 4.55 -0.33 -41.59
N GLY A 171 5.07 -1.16 -40.69
CA GLY A 171 5.50 -2.53 -40.94
C GLY A 171 7.01 -2.66 -41.18
N LEU A 172 7.71 -1.53 -41.35
CA LEU A 172 9.16 -1.48 -41.51
C LEU A 172 9.83 -1.09 -40.18
N PRO A 173 10.68 -1.96 -39.58
CA PRO A 173 11.34 -1.67 -38.31
C PRO A 173 12.19 -0.38 -38.33
N GLN A 174 12.85 -0.11 -39.46
CA GLN A 174 13.72 1.04 -39.62
C GLN A 174 12.97 2.38 -39.57
N ASP A 175 11.70 2.39 -39.95
CA ASP A 175 10.87 3.61 -40.00
C ASP A 175 10.08 3.87 -38.72
N THR A 176 10.06 2.92 -37.78
CA THR A 176 9.29 3.03 -36.53
C THR A 176 9.73 4.25 -35.69
N PRO A 177 8.88 5.27 -35.50
CA PRO A 177 9.31 6.55 -34.95
C PRO A 177 9.25 6.58 -33.41
N LEU A 178 10.04 5.75 -32.74
CA LEU A 178 10.02 5.54 -31.27
C LEU A 178 10.23 6.81 -30.42
N GLU A 179 10.91 7.81 -30.97
CA GLU A 179 11.22 9.09 -30.30
C GLU A 179 10.10 10.13 -30.45
N ARG A 180 9.11 9.88 -31.30
CA ARG A 180 8.05 10.86 -31.61
C ARG A 180 6.78 10.51 -30.84
N LEU A 181 6.07 11.55 -30.42
CA LEU A 181 4.70 11.44 -29.92
C LEU A 181 3.75 11.38 -31.12
N ASP A 182 2.75 10.49 -31.06
CA ASP A 182 1.68 10.45 -32.05
C ASP A 182 0.84 11.74 -31.96
N PRO A 183 0.75 12.53 -33.05
CA PRO A 183 -0.07 13.75 -33.07
C PRO A 183 -1.54 13.52 -32.73
N LEU A 184 -2.07 12.31 -32.93
CA LEU A 184 -3.45 11.95 -32.58
C LEU A 184 -3.67 11.89 -31.05
N LEU A 185 -2.62 11.62 -30.28
CA LEU A 185 -2.69 11.54 -28.82
C LEU A 185 -2.45 12.90 -28.13
N GLY A 186 -1.93 13.89 -28.87
CA GLY A 186 -1.71 15.25 -28.40
C GLY A 186 -0.29 15.75 -28.62
N SER A 187 0.13 16.72 -27.79
CA SER A 187 1.41 17.41 -27.90
C SER A 187 2.35 17.14 -26.71
N LEU A 188 3.65 17.43 -26.87
CA LEU A 188 4.62 17.30 -25.78
C LEU A 188 4.25 18.13 -24.52
N PRO A 189 3.74 19.37 -24.64
CA PRO A 189 3.20 20.09 -23.49
C PRO A 189 2.07 19.36 -22.76
N ASP A 190 1.20 18.65 -23.50
CA ASP A 190 0.11 17.86 -22.89
C ASP A 190 0.68 16.70 -22.08
N LEU A 191 1.74 16.05 -22.58
CA LEU A 191 2.48 15.03 -21.83
C LEU A 191 3.11 15.61 -20.56
N THR A 192 3.78 16.76 -20.66
CA THR A 192 4.37 17.40 -19.47
C THR A 192 3.31 17.74 -18.43
N HIS A 193 2.14 18.24 -18.85
CA HIS A 193 1.01 18.50 -17.97
C HIS A 193 0.49 17.23 -17.30
N LEU A 194 0.33 16.13 -18.06
CA LEU A 194 -0.06 14.82 -17.54
C LEU A 194 0.93 14.33 -16.47
N LEU A 195 2.23 14.36 -16.75
CA LEU A 195 3.27 13.90 -15.83
C LEU A 195 3.24 14.69 -14.51
N GLN A 196 3.06 16.01 -14.58
CA GLN A 196 2.93 16.86 -13.40
C GLN A 196 1.64 16.56 -12.62
N ALA A 197 0.51 16.37 -13.31
CA ALA A 197 -0.76 16.03 -12.68
C ALA A 197 -0.71 14.66 -11.99
N ALA A 198 -0.08 13.66 -12.61
CA ALA A 198 0.15 12.34 -12.04
C ALA A 198 1.02 12.44 -10.77
N LYS A 199 2.14 13.16 -10.85
CA LYS A 199 3.03 13.37 -9.69
C LYS A 199 2.32 14.04 -8.52
N LYS A 200 1.46 15.05 -8.77
CA LYS A 200 0.64 15.70 -7.73
C LYS A 200 -0.30 14.74 -7.01
N LYS A 201 -0.74 13.66 -7.67
CA LYS A 201 -1.57 12.61 -7.09
C LYS A 201 -0.76 11.43 -6.53
N GLY A 202 0.56 11.53 -6.49
CA GLY A 202 1.44 10.45 -6.02
C GLY A 202 1.52 9.26 -6.98
N LEU A 203 1.16 9.46 -8.26
CA LEU A 203 1.26 8.46 -9.32
C LEU A 203 2.57 8.62 -10.07
N GLN A 204 3.24 7.50 -10.34
CA GLN A 204 4.43 7.43 -11.19
C GLN A 204 4.02 6.93 -12.57
N VAL A 205 4.60 7.50 -13.63
CA VAL A 205 4.25 7.13 -15.01
C VAL A 205 5.32 6.21 -15.60
N ILE A 206 4.88 5.07 -16.13
CA ILE A 206 5.70 4.12 -16.87
C ILE A 206 5.29 4.22 -18.34
N LEU A 207 6.23 4.48 -19.24
CA LEU A 207 5.95 4.54 -20.67
C LEU A 207 6.16 3.19 -21.35
N ASP A 208 5.14 2.69 -22.03
CA ASP A 208 5.27 1.58 -22.96
C ASP A 208 6.00 2.03 -24.23
N LEU A 209 7.16 1.41 -24.49
CA LEU A 209 8.02 1.69 -25.64
C LEU A 209 8.16 0.47 -26.55
N THR A 210 7.14 -0.39 -26.58
CA THR A 210 7.09 -1.59 -27.42
C THR A 210 7.07 -1.22 -28.91
N PRO A 211 8.10 -1.58 -29.69
CA PRO A 211 8.22 -1.06 -31.06
C PRO A 211 7.11 -1.50 -32.02
N ASN A 212 6.68 -2.76 -31.94
CA ASN A 212 5.64 -3.33 -32.79
C ASN A 212 4.42 -3.72 -31.96
N TYR A 213 3.80 -2.74 -31.31
CA TYR A 213 2.76 -3.00 -30.32
C TYR A 213 1.44 -3.55 -30.89
N LEU A 214 1.15 -3.35 -32.18
CA LEU A 214 0.03 -4.01 -32.87
C LEU A 214 0.42 -5.29 -33.62
N GLY A 215 1.71 -5.65 -33.63
CA GLY A 215 2.19 -6.81 -34.34
C GLY A 215 2.10 -8.11 -33.54
N GLY A 216 2.15 -9.24 -34.27
CA GLY A 216 2.18 -10.58 -33.67
C GLY A 216 3.42 -10.82 -32.79
N SER A 217 4.57 -10.27 -33.17
CA SER A 217 5.79 -10.17 -32.33
C SER A 217 6.01 -8.71 -31.93
N ALA A 218 6.43 -8.48 -30.68
CA ALA A 218 6.72 -7.16 -30.14
C ALA A 218 7.95 -6.51 -30.81
N TRP A 219 8.83 -7.35 -31.38
CA TRP A 219 10.12 -6.97 -31.98
C TRP A 219 10.21 -7.27 -33.47
N PHE A 220 9.05 -7.38 -34.14
CA PHE A 220 8.90 -7.73 -35.57
C PHE A 220 9.34 -9.18 -35.88
N GLU A 221 10.64 -9.40 -36.03
CA GLU A 221 11.25 -10.70 -36.33
C GLU A 221 12.51 -10.88 -35.48
N PRO A 222 12.92 -12.13 -35.18
CA PRO A 222 14.11 -12.37 -34.36
C PRO A 222 15.38 -11.68 -34.87
N ALA A 223 15.57 -11.61 -36.20
CA ALA A 223 16.71 -10.94 -36.81
C ALA A 223 16.76 -9.43 -36.51
N VAL A 224 15.60 -8.78 -36.38
CA VAL A 224 15.47 -7.35 -36.05
C VAL A 224 15.74 -7.12 -34.57
N ALA A 225 15.23 -8.01 -33.70
CA ALA A 225 15.49 -7.97 -32.26
C ALA A 225 17.00 -8.09 -31.96
N GLU A 226 17.73 -8.85 -32.78
CA GLU A 226 19.19 -9.03 -32.66
C GLU A 226 20.03 -7.94 -33.34
N ASP A 227 19.46 -7.10 -34.21
CA ASP A 227 20.19 -6.06 -34.95
C ASP A 227 20.68 -4.95 -33.99
N PRO A 228 22.01 -4.75 -33.86
CA PRO A 228 22.57 -3.69 -33.02
C PRO A 228 22.08 -2.30 -33.38
N ASN A 229 21.85 -2.01 -34.67
CA ASN A 229 21.37 -0.69 -35.09
C ASN A 229 19.95 -0.41 -34.57
N PHE A 230 19.11 -1.44 -34.53
CA PHE A 230 17.76 -1.36 -33.99
C PHE A 230 17.78 -1.25 -32.47
N GLN A 231 18.64 -2.02 -31.80
CA GLN A 231 18.84 -1.91 -30.35
C GLN A 231 19.33 -0.50 -29.96
N ASP A 232 20.26 0.09 -30.71
CA ASP A 232 20.74 1.46 -30.50
C ASP A 232 19.64 2.51 -30.77
N LYS A 233 18.71 2.24 -31.69
CA LYS A 233 17.54 3.09 -31.91
C LYS A 233 16.61 3.09 -30.70
N VAL A 234 16.32 1.93 -30.12
CA VAL A 234 15.51 1.81 -28.89
C VAL A 234 16.23 2.49 -27.71
N LYS A 235 17.54 2.28 -27.58
CA LYS A 235 18.38 2.93 -26.57
C LYS A 235 18.33 4.45 -26.67
N ARG A 236 18.42 5.02 -27.88
CA ARG A 236 18.24 6.47 -28.11
C ARG A 236 16.86 6.94 -27.72
N ALA A 237 15.81 6.19 -28.06
CA ALA A 237 14.46 6.52 -27.65
C ALA A 237 14.30 6.56 -26.12
N LEU A 238 14.85 5.58 -25.39
CA LEU A 238 14.87 5.59 -23.92
C LEU A 238 15.50 6.90 -23.38
N SER A 239 16.66 7.28 -23.89
CA SER A 239 17.32 8.54 -23.49
C SER A 239 16.48 9.78 -23.78
N VAL A 240 15.88 9.86 -24.97
CA VAL A 240 15.02 11.00 -25.37
C VAL A 240 13.79 11.12 -24.46
N TRP A 241 13.18 10.00 -24.09
CA TRP A 241 12.02 10.02 -23.18
C TRP A 241 12.41 10.33 -21.73
N LEU A 242 13.60 9.89 -21.28
CA LEU A 242 14.17 10.29 -19.98
C LEU A 242 14.35 11.81 -19.91
N GLU A 243 14.89 12.43 -20.96
CA GLU A 243 15.05 13.89 -21.06
C GLU A 243 13.70 14.64 -21.03
N ARG A 244 12.62 13.99 -21.50
CA ARG A 244 11.25 14.53 -21.47
C ARG A 244 10.53 14.32 -20.14
N GLY A 245 11.20 13.75 -19.13
CA GLY A 245 10.68 13.59 -17.78
C GLY A 245 9.93 12.28 -17.52
N VAL A 246 9.95 11.32 -18.46
CA VAL A 246 9.48 9.95 -18.20
C VAL A 246 10.57 9.22 -17.42
N THR A 247 10.23 8.59 -16.30
CA THR A 247 11.23 7.99 -15.40
C THR A 247 11.35 6.48 -15.52
N SER A 248 10.30 5.80 -15.97
CA SER A 248 10.20 4.34 -16.01
C SER A 248 9.65 3.88 -17.35
N PHE A 249 10.02 2.67 -17.77
CA PHE A 249 9.67 2.14 -19.08
C PHE A 249 9.10 0.73 -18.99
N PHE A 250 8.22 0.41 -19.93
CA PHE A 250 7.71 -0.92 -20.17
C PHE A 250 8.10 -1.36 -21.58
N LEU A 251 8.60 -2.59 -21.71
CA LEU A 251 8.95 -3.22 -22.98
C LEU A 251 8.33 -4.60 -23.04
N ASP A 252 7.48 -4.87 -24.02
CA ASP A 252 6.89 -6.19 -24.21
C ASP A 252 7.83 -7.18 -24.91
N GLY A 253 7.50 -8.48 -24.84
CA GLY A 253 8.21 -9.55 -25.53
C GLY A 253 9.69 -9.66 -25.16
N ILE A 254 10.04 -9.50 -23.88
CA ILE A 254 11.44 -9.52 -23.44
C ILE A 254 12.14 -10.86 -23.72
N GLU A 255 11.38 -11.94 -23.89
CA GLU A 255 11.88 -13.26 -24.30
C GLU A 255 12.52 -13.27 -25.70
N GLU A 256 12.20 -12.28 -26.54
CA GLU A 256 12.78 -12.13 -27.88
C GLU A 256 14.16 -11.44 -27.84
N LEU A 257 14.57 -10.93 -26.68
CA LEU A 257 15.82 -10.19 -26.47
C LEU A 257 16.84 -10.96 -25.65
N LYS A 258 18.13 -10.66 -25.91
CA LYS A 258 19.23 -11.20 -25.11
C LYS A 258 19.28 -10.54 -23.73
N PRO A 259 19.53 -11.31 -22.64
CA PRO A 259 19.62 -10.75 -21.29
C PRO A 259 20.66 -9.64 -21.12
N SER A 260 21.75 -9.66 -21.91
CA SER A 260 22.77 -8.62 -21.90
C SER A 260 22.24 -7.25 -22.35
N VAL A 261 21.36 -7.24 -23.35
CA VAL A 261 20.74 -6.01 -23.88
C VAL A 261 19.78 -5.43 -22.85
N LEU A 262 18.97 -6.29 -22.23
CA LEU A 262 18.07 -5.88 -21.14
C LEU A 262 18.84 -5.33 -19.93
N ALA A 263 19.97 -5.93 -19.57
CA ALA A 263 20.84 -5.44 -18.49
C ALA A 263 21.43 -4.06 -18.81
N GLU A 264 21.84 -3.84 -20.06
CA GLU A 264 22.35 -2.54 -20.52
C GLU A 264 21.27 -1.46 -20.42
N TRP A 265 20.06 -1.71 -20.95
CA TRP A 265 18.95 -0.77 -20.90
C TRP A 265 18.47 -0.51 -19.47
N ARG A 266 18.50 -1.53 -18.62
CA ARG A 266 18.24 -1.36 -17.19
C ARG A 266 19.28 -0.45 -16.54
N ASN A 267 20.57 -0.65 -16.80
CA ASN A 267 21.60 0.21 -16.25
C ASN A 267 21.42 1.67 -16.70
N LEU A 268 21.09 1.89 -17.97
CA LEU A 268 20.82 3.22 -18.51
C LEU A 268 19.64 3.92 -17.82
N THR A 269 18.57 3.17 -17.55
CA THR A 269 17.34 3.72 -16.96
C THR A 269 17.42 3.87 -15.44
N GLU A 270 17.95 2.89 -14.72
CA GLU A 270 17.92 2.83 -13.25
C GLU A 270 19.11 3.55 -12.57
N GLN A 271 20.30 3.60 -13.17
CA GLN A 271 21.49 4.17 -12.51
C GLN A 271 21.56 5.71 -12.58
N ASN A 272 20.92 6.33 -13.58
CA ASN A 272 21.01 7.77 -13.85
C ASN A 272 19.90 8.60 -13.17
N SER A 273 19.46 8.24 -11.95
CA SER A 273 18.43 9.01 -11.25
C SER A 273 19.03 10.22 -10.52
N SER A 274 18.94 11.40 -11.13
CA SER A 274 19.31 12.69 -10.52
C SER A 274 18.30 13.16 -9.46
N ASP A 275 17.05 12.69 -9.56
CA ASP A 275 15.90 13.30 -8.85
C ASP A 275 15.52 12.54 -7.58
N GLY A 276 16.29 11.50 -7.20
CA GLY A 276 16.05 10.68 -6.02
C GLY A 276 14.84 9.73 -6.11
N VAL A 277 14.08 9.76 -7.20
CA VAL A 277 12.96 8.83 -7.45
C VAL A 277 13.51 7.55 -8.08
N PRO A 278 13.24 6.36 -7.51
CA PRO A 278 13.71 5.12 -8.12
C PRO A 278 12.95 4.86 -9.42
N ARG A 279 13.70 4.43 -10.44
CA ARG A 279 13.24 4.15 -11.79
C ARG A 279 13.17 2.64 -11.99
N VAL A 280 12.32 2.17 -12.90
CA VAL A 280 12.18 0.74 -13.20
C VAL A 280 12.03 0.49 -14.69
N LEU A 281 12.73 -0.54 -15.19
CA LEU A 281 12.44 -1.16 -16.47
C LEU A 281 11.56 -2.39 -16.24
N VAL A 282 10.31 -2.31 -16.70
CA VAL A 282 9.33 -3.39 -16.63
C VAL A 282 9.36 -4.17 -17.94
N GLY A 283 9.55 -5.49 -17.86
CA GLY A 283 9.52 -6.38 -19.01
C GLY A 283 8.21 -7.13 -19.10
N GLY A 284 7.49 -6.98 -20.21
CA GLY A 284 6.33 -7.78 -20.57
C GLY A 284 6.75 -9.10 -21.23
N THR A 285 6.03 -10.18 -20.95
CA THR A 285 6.21 -11.46 -21.66
C THR A 285 4.88 -11.99 -22.22
N ARG A 286 4.96 -12.63 -23.38
CA ARG A 286 3.83 -13.27 -24.07
C ARG A 286 3.84 -14.80 -23.88
N LEU A 287 4.85 -15.35 -23.20
CA LEU A 287 4.93 -16.77 -22.87
C LEU A 287 3.75 -17.18 -21.97
N ARG A 288 3.22 -18.39 -22.22
CA ARG A 288 2.08 -18.93 -21.47
C ARG A 288 2.42 -20.22 -20.73
N ASP A 289 3.53 -20.85 -21.06
CA ASP A 289 3.94 -22.11 -20.47
C ASP A 289 4.73 -21.87 -19.17
N PRO A 290 4.35 -22.52 -18.05
CA PRO A 290 5.02 -22.34 -16.77
C PRO A 290 6.56 -22.57 -16.80
N PRO A 291 7.09 -23.60 -17.49
CA PRO A 291 8.53 -23.83 -17.53
C PRO A 291 9.32 -22.70 -18.18
N SER A 292 8.88 -22.17 -19.33
CA SER A 292 9.58 -21.06 -19.97
C SER A 292 9.42 -19.76 -19.20
N LEU A 293 8.27 -19.54 -18.55
CA LEU A 293 8.07 -18.40 -17.65
C LEU A 293 9.06 -18.44 -16.47
N LEU A 294 9.26 -19.60 -15.83
CA LEU A 294 10.25 -19.76 -14.77
C LEU A 294 11.68 -19.61 -15.28
N ALA A 295 11.99 -20.11 -16.47
CA ALA A 295 13.29 -19.92 -17.10
C ALA A 295 13.58 -18.43 -17.39
N LEU A 296 12.56 -17.69 -17.85
CA LEU A 296 12.63 -16.26 -18.07
C LEU A 296 12.88 -15.52 -16.75
N LEU A 297 12.09 -15.78 -15.70
CA LEU A 297 12.26 -15.12 -14.39
C LEU A 297 13.64 -15.34 -13.75
N ASN A 298 14.27 -16.49 -14.03
CA ASN A 298 15.62 -16.81 -13.53
C ASN A 298 16.75 -16.14 -14.33
N SER A 299 16.51 -15.81 -15.60
CA SER A 299 17.52 -15.27 -16.52
C SER A 299 17.33 -13.79 -16.85
N SER A 300 16.14 -13.25 -16.59
CA SER A 300 15.77 -11.88 -16.93
C SER A 300 16.57 -10.88 -16.11
N ALA A 301 17.12 -9.87 -16.79
CA ALA A 301 17.89 -8.81 -16.15
C ALA A 301 17.05 -7.58 -15.77
N VAL A 302 15.74 -7.55 -16.05
CA VAL A 302 14.85 -6.41 -15.81
C VAL A 302 14.51 -6.22 -14.32
N GLY A 303 13.97 -5.05 -13.97
CA GLY A 303 13.61 -4.72 -12.58
C GLY A 303 12.28 -5.35 -12.13
N LEU A 304 11.37 -5.60 -13.06
CA LEU A 304 10.04 -6.19 -12.82
C LEU A 304 9.58 -6.93 -14.07
N VAL A 305 9.03 -8.15 -13.94
CA VAL A 305 8.47 -8.91 -15.07
C VAL A 305 6.95 -8.98 -14.93
N LEU A 306 6.25 -8.53 -15.97
CA LEU A 306 4.79 -8.60 -16.11
C LEU A 306 4.43 -9.67 -17.15
N GLY A 307 3.50 -10.55 -16.82
CA GLY A 307 3.09 -11.62 -17.72
C GLY A 307 1.79 -12.30 -17.29
N PRO A 308 1.23 -13.17 -18.16
CA PRO A 308 -0.03 -13.87 -17.93
C PRO A 308 0.11 -15.05 -16.95
N PHE A 309 0.78 -14.86 -15.81
CA PHE A 309 1.08 -15.92 -14.84
C PHE A 309 -0.18 -16.59 -14.27
N LEU A 310 -1.27 -15.85 -14.13
CA LEU A 310 -2.56 -16.39 -13.69
C LEU A 310 -3.32 -17.15 -14.78
N GLU A 311 -3.05 -16.85 -16.06
CA GLU A 311 -3.65 -17.55 -17.21
C GLU A 311 -2.96 -18.89 -17.48
N ALA A 312 -1.65 -18.98 -17.25
CA ALA A 312 -0.85 -20.19 -17.42
C ALA A 312 -1.38 -21.40 -16.62
N LEU A 313 -2.16 -21.15 -15.58
CA LEU A 313 -2.78 -22.17 -14.72
C LEU A 313 -4.07 -22.77 -15.33
N GLY A 314 -4.50 -22.24 -16.48
CA GLY A 314 -5.65 -22.71 -17.23
C GLY A 314 -7.00 -22.35 -16.61
N PRO A 315 -8.11 -22.78 -17.22
CA PRO A 315 -9.45 -22.46 -16.74
C PRO A 315 -9.82 -23.24 -15.47
N ASN A 316 -9.42 -24.49 -15.30
CA ASN A 316 -9.77 -25.29 -14.13
C ASN A 316 -8.52 -25.90 -13.49
N PRO A 317 -7.64 -25.08 -12.88
CA PRO A 317 -6.52 -25.61 -12.15
C PRO A 317 -7.05 -26.51 -11.01
N PRO A 318 -6.42 -27.67 -10.76
CA PRO A 318 -6.77 -28.46 -9.58
C PRO A 318 -6.49 -27.61 -8.34
N GLY A 319 -7.53 -27.37 -7.52
CA GLY A 319 -7.45 -26.57 -6.29
C GLY A 319 -6.21 -26.83 -5.42
N PRO A 320 -5.87 -28.10 -5.09
CA PRO A 320 -4.72 -28.38 -4.23
C PRO A 320 -3.37 -28.01 -4.86
N THR A 321 -3.30 -27.93 -6.20
CA THR A 321 -2.07 -27.59 -6.92
C THR A 321 -1.94 -26.11 -7.26
N LEU A 322 -3.05 -25.35 -7.21
CA LEU A 322 -3.08 -23.95 -7.61
C LEU A 322 -2.19 -23.08 -6.72
N ALA A 323 -2.35 -23.17 -5.39
CA ALA A 323 -1.55 -22.36 -4.47
C ALA A 323 -0.04 -22.68 -4.55
N PRO A 324 0.41 -23.95 -4.52
CA PRO A 324 1.83 -24.28 -4.73
C PRO A 324 2.39 -23.76 -6.06
N GLN A 325 1.68 -23.94 -7.18
CA GLN A 325 2.14 -23.47 -8.49
C GLN A 325 2.28 -21.95 -8.57
N LEU A 326 1.37 -21.20 -7.92
CA LEU A 326 1.48 -19.74 -7.82
C LEU A 326 2.72 -19.31 -7.02
N LEU A 327 2.98 -19.98 -5.90
CA LEU A 327 4.13 -19.67 -5.06
C LEU A 327 5.46 -20.05 -5.73
N ASP A 328 5.45 -20.99 -6.68
CA ASP A 328 6.64 -21.36 -7.45
C ASP A 328 7.17 -20.22 -8.31
N PHE A 329 6.27 -19.38 -8.86
CA PHE A 329 6.65 -18.17 -9.59
C PHE A 329 7.28 -17.08 -8.71
N LEU A 330 7.16 -17.17 -7.39
CA LEU A 330 7.75 -16.21 -6.44
C LEU A 330 9.15 -16.59 -5.97
N ARG A 331 9.61 -17.82 -6.25
CA ARG A 331 10.95 -18.29 -5.88
C ARG A 331 12.10 -17.62 -6.65
N PRO A 332 11.97 -17.28 -7.96
CA PRO A 332 13.01 -16.61 -8.71
C PRO A 332 13.43 -15.26 -8.10
N LYS A 333 14.63 -14.79 -8.45
CA LYS A 333 15.19 -13.54 -7.90
C LYS A 333 14.51 -12.27 -8.43
N THR A 334 13.91 -12.34 -9.62
CA THR A 334 13.34 -11.18 -10.29
C THR A 334 11.96 -10.86 -9.71
N PRO A 335 11.68 -9.61 -9.30
CA PRO A 335 10.35 -9.21 -8.86
C PRO A 335 9.28 -9.47 -9.93
N LEU A 336 8.13 -9.94 -9.46
CA LEU A 336 7.01 -10.34 -10.30
C LEU A 336 5.89 -9.30 -10.25
N ALA A 337 5.31 -9.02 -11.41
CA ALA A 337 4.07 -8.31 -11.57
C ALA A 337 2.98 -9.25 -12.08
N TRP A 338 1.86 -9.29 -11.37
CA TRP A 338 0.73 -10.15 -11.69
C TRP A 338 -0.27 -9.38 -12.55
N SER A 339 -0.76 -10.01 -13.61
CA SER A 339 -1.97 -9.57 -14.31
C SER A 339 -2.99 -10.69 -14.35
N VAL A 340 -4.27 -10.33 -14.44
CA VAL A 340 -5.34 -11.32 -14.40
C VAL A 340 -5.59 -12.00 -15.75
N GLY A 341 -5.31 -11.28 -16.84
CA GLY A 341 -5.16 -11.83 -18.18
C GLY A 341 -3.74 -11.63 -18.69
N SER A 342 -3.60 -11.56 -20.00
CA SER A 342 -2.42 -10.94 -20.58
C SER A 342 -2.47 -9.41 -20.38
N PRO A 343 -1.34 -8.70 -20.45
CA PRO A 343 -1.35 -7.24 -20.48
C PRO A 343 -2.16 -6.65 -21.65
N TRP A 344 -2.63 -7.48 -22.58
CA TRP A 344 -3.23 -7.14 -23.86
C TRP A 344 -4.67 -7.68 -24.01
N GLN A 345 -5.23 -8.28 -22.97
CA GLN A 345 -6.57 -8.86 -22.94
C GLN A 345 -7.25 -8.54 -21.62
N HIS A 346 -8.52 -8.13 -21.67
CA HIS A 346 -9.28 -7.75 -20.48
C HIS A 346 -9.80 -8.94 -19.70
N LEU A 347 -9.98 -8.75 -18.39
CA LEU A 347 -10.44 -9.74 -17.41
C LEU A 347 -11.74 -10.44 -17.83
N ALA A 348 -12.70 -9.70 -18.37
CA ALA A 348 -14.02 -10.23 -18.69
C ALA A 348 -14.05 -11.08 -19.96
N GLY A 349 -12.99 -11.07 -20.78
CA GLY A 349 -12.79 -12.02 -21.87
C GLY A 349 -12.54 -13.45 -21.38
N LEU A 350 -12.06 -13.63 -20.13
CA LEU A 350 -11.66 -14.94 -19.61
C LEU A 350 -12.81 -15.70 -18.92
N SER A 351 -13.60 -15.04 -18.07
CA SER A 351 -14.90 -15.54 -17.55
C SER A 351 -15.52 -14.50 -16.61
N PRO A 352 -16.70 -13.94 -16.92
CA PRO A 352 -17.34 -12.90 -16.09
C PRO A 352 -17.70 -13.40 -14.68
N LEU A 353 -18.02 -14.69 -14.54
CA LEU A 353 -18.35 -15.30 -13.24
C LEU A 353 -17.14 -15.40 -12.30
N ARG A 354 -15.92 -15.29 -12.83
CA ARG A 354 -14.68 -15.44 -12.06
C ARG A 354 -13.94 -14.14 -11.86
N ALA A 355 -14.37 -13.06 -12.51
CA ALA A 355 -13.72 -11.75 -12.41
C ALA A 355 -13.53 -11.30 -10.94
N PRO A 356 -14.54 -11.36 -10.05
CA PRO A 356 -14.36 -11.03 -8.63
C PRO A 356 -13.28 -11.87 -7.94
N GLN A 357 -13.30 -13.19 -8.19
CA GLN A 357 -12.36 -14.13 -7.57
C GLN A 357 -10.92 -13.88 -8.00
N ARG A 358 -10.71 -13.59 -9.28
CA ARG A 358 -9.37 -13.32 -9.78
C ARG A 358 -8.83 -11.95 -9.35
N LEU A 359 -9.70 -10.95 -9.21
CA LEU A 359 -9.32 -9.67 -8.61
C LEU A 359 -8.88 -9.87 -7.14
N LEU A 360 -9.64 -10.64 -6.36
CA LEU A 360 -9.24 -10.99 -5.00
C LEU A 360 -7.87 -11.68 -4.96
N LEU A 361 -7.63 -12.63 -5.87
CA LEU A 361 -6.34 -13.30 -6.00
C LEU A 361 -5.21 -12.30 -6.36
N LEU A 362 -5.41 -11.46 -7.37
CA LEU A 362 -4.45 -10.45 -7.81
C LEU A 362 -3.96 -9.56 -6.64
N TRP A 363 -4.91 -9.01 -5.88
CA TRP A 363 -4.61 -8.08 -4.78
C TRP A 363 -4.08 -8.76 -3.53
N SER A 364 -4.20 -10.09 -3.42
CA SER A 364 -3.75 -10.84 -2.25
C SER A 364 -2.46 -11.63 -2.46
N LEU A 365 -1.93 -11.71 -3.70
CA LEU A 365 -0.63 -12.33 -3.97
C LEU A 365 0.55 -11.40 -3.60
N PRO A 366 1.70 -11.94 -3.16
CA PRO A 366 2.95 -11.19 -3.04
C PRO A 366 3.45 -10.72 -4.41
N GLY A 367 4.01 -9.51 -4.49
CA GLY A 367 4.46 -8.92 -5.77
C GLY A 367 3.61 -7.72 -6.16
N THR A 368 3.73 -7.29 -7.41
CA THR A 368 3.09 -6.06 -7.88
C THR A 368 1.80 -6.39 -8.63
N PRO A 369 0.60 -6.09 -8.10
CA PRO A 369 -0.62 -6.28 -8.86
C PRO A 369 -0.71 -5.24 -10.00
N VAL A 370 -1.05 -5.69 -11.20
CA VAL A 370 -1.25 -4.85 -12.37
C VAL A 370 -2.67 -5.03 -12.88
N LEU A 371 -3.42 -3.94 -12.91
CA LEU A 371 -4.79 -3.88 -13.37
C LEU A 371 -4.83 -3.23 -14.75
N SER A 372 -5.49 -3.85 -15.72
CA SER A 372 -5.74 -3.22 -17.01
C SER A 372 -6.98 -2.35 -16.94
N TYR A 373 -7.03 -1.27 -17.72
CA TYR A 373 -8.20 -0.40 -17.75
C TYR A 373 -9.46 -1.20 -18.09
N GLY A 374 -10.54 -1.01 -17.34
CA GLY A 374 -11.77 -1.73 -17.58
C GLY A 374 -11.89 -3.07 -16.83
N ASP A 375 -10.81 -3.64 -16.31
CA ASP A 375 -10.88 -4.83 -15.46
C ASP A 375 -11.71 -4.58 -14.19
N GLU A 376 -11.65 -3.36 -13.66
CA GLU A 376 -12.40 -2.89 -12.49
C GLU A 376 -13.91 -2.80 -12.71
N VAL A 377 -14.37 -2.73 -13.96
CA VAL A 377 -15.79 -2.73 -14.33
C VAL A 377 -16.20 -3.97 -15.12
N GLY A 378 -15.29 -4.91 -15.35
CA GLY A 378 -15.56 -6.10 -16.16
C GLY A 378 -15.75 -5.80 -17.65
N LEU A 379 -14.99 -4.85 -18.20
CA LEU A 379 -14.96 -4.53 -19.62
C LEU A 379 -14.62 -5.78 -20.44
N ARG A 380 -15.40 -6.03 -21.48
CA ARG A 380 -15.20 -7.15 -22.41
C ARG A 380 -14.51 -6.67 -23.67
N ASP A 381 -13.59 -7.48 -24.16
CA ASP A 381 -13.06 -7.33 -25.51
C ASP A 381 -14.20 -7.58 -26.52
N ASP A 382 -14.31 -6.75 -27.56
CA ASP A 382 -15.37 -6.90 -28.58
C ASP A 382 -15.06 -8.12 -29.47
N ASP A 383 -15.94 -9.13 -29.46
CA ASP A 383 -15.82 -10.34 -30.30
C ASP A 383 -16.06 -10.06 -31.79
N ARG A 384 -16.27 -8.79 -32.19
CA ARG A 384 -16.42 -8.37 -33.60
C ARG A 384 -15.08 -8.37 -34.33
N GLY A 385 -14.46 -9.54 -34.39
CA GLY A 385 -13.56 -9.87 -35.48
C GLY A 385 -14.31 -9.78 -36.81
N GLY A 386 -13.58 -9.48 -37.88
CA GLY A 386 -14.09 -9.66 -39.25
C GLY A 386 -14.53 -11.12 -39.51
N PRO A 387 -14.80 -11.51 -40.77
CA PRO A 387 -15.44 -12.78 -41.12
C PRO A 387 -14.77 -14.09 -40.61
N LEU A 388 -13.66 -14.04 -39.87
CA LEU A 388 -12.94 -15.16 -39.28
C LEU A 388 -12.79 -15.14 -37.74
N GLY A 389 -13.43 -14.21 -37.01
CA GLY A 389 -13.45 -14.24 -35.54
C GLY A 389 -12.08 -14.00 -34.86
N THR A 390 -11.10 -13.45 -35.58
CA THR A 390 -9.87 -12.92 -34.99
C THR A 390 -10.07 -11.45 -34.63
N PRO A 391 -9.74 -11.01 -33.40
CA PRO A 391 -9.66 -9.59 -33.08
C PRO A 391 -8.70 -8.92 -34.09
N GLN A 392 -9.09 -7.79 -34.68
CA GLN A 392 -8.12 -7.02 -35.47
C GLN A 392 -7.04 -6.50 -34.51
N PRO A 393 -5.75 -6.74 -34.78
CA PRO A 393 -4.69 -6.22 -33.94
C PRO A 393 -4.78 -4.69 -33.84
N GLY A 394 -5.11 -4.18 -32.66
CA GLY A 394 -5.00 -2.76 -32.33
C GLY A 394 -6.26 -1.91 -32.19
N GLN A 395 -7.45 -2.50 -32.26
CA GLN A 395 -8.66 -1.78 -31.86
C GLN A 395 -9.08 -2.22 -30.45
N LEU A 396 -8.44 -1.62 -29.46
CA LEU A 396 -8.78 -1.77 -28.05
C LEU A 396 -10.20 -1.22 -27.79
N THR A 397 -11.02 -1.95 -27.02
CA THR A 397 -12.35 -1.50 -26.63
C THR A 397 -12.26 -0.21 -25.80
N PRO A 398 -12.97 0.87 -26.16
CA PRO A 398 -12.91 2.11 -25.39
C PRO A 398 -13.53 1.94 -24.00
N MET A 399 -12.98 2.68 -23.02
CA MET A 399 -13.48 2.70 -21.65
C MET A 399 -14.90 3.28 -21.60
N PRO A 400 -15.88 2.60 -20.95
CA PRO A 400 -17.26 3.07 -20.87
C PRO A 400 -17.41 4.13 -19.77
N TRP A 401 -16.90 5.34 -20.00
CA TRP A 401 -16.96 6.42 -19.01
C TRP A 401 -18.37 6.83 -18.62
N ASP A 402 -19.30 6.87 -19.59
CA ASP A 402 -20.70 7.23 -19.32
C ASP A 402 -21.34 6.28 -18.31
N LEU A 403 -20.97 4.99 -18.37
CA LEU A 403 -21.42 3.99 -17.40
C LEU A 403 -20.83 4.27 -16.03
N ILE A 404 -19.51 4.50 -15.95
CA ILE A 404 -18.80 4.72 -14.68
C ILE A 404 -19.28 5.98 -13.97
N GLU A 405 -19.46 7.07 -14.71
CA GLU A 405 -19.97 8.34 -14.16
C GLU A 405 -21.43 8.24 -13.73
N GLY A 406 -22.19 7.31 -14.31
CA GLY A 406 -23.56 7.02 -13.93
C GLY A 406 -23.71 6.16 -12.66
N ILE A 407 -22.65 5.51 -12.18
CA ILE A 407 -22.71 4.67 -10.97
C ILE A 407 -22.91 5.54 -9.73
N GLN A 408 -24.03 5.32 -9.04
CA GLN A 408 -24.36 5.98 -7.77
C GLN A 408 -24.02 5.09 -6.57
N GLU A 409 -23.88 5.70 -5.39
CA GLU A 409 -23.70 4.96 -4.14
C GLU A 409 -24.91 4.04 -3.88
N GLY A 410 -24.63 2.75 -3.66
CA GLY A 410 -25.67 1.72 -3.46
C GLY A 410 -26.19 1.06 -4.74
N ASP A 411 -25.63 1.40 -5.91
CA ASP A 411 -25.90 0.64 -7.14
C ASP A 411 -25.47 -0.83 -6.99
N ASN A 412 -26.36 -1.72 -7.39
CA ASN A 412 -26.21 -3.17 -7.30
C ASN A 412 -25.86 -3.82 -8.65
N SER A 413 -25.56 -3.01 -9.67
CA SER A 413 -25.01 -3.48 -10.94
C SER A 413 -23.71 -4.28 -10.74
N THR A 414 -23.41 -5.17 -11.69
CA THR A 414 -22.21 -6.01 -11.61
C THR A 414 -20.95 -5.15 -11.66
N GLU A 415 -20.98 -4.10 -12.47
CA GLU A 415 -19.91 -3.15 -12.72
C GLU A 415 -19.63 -2.30 -11.47
N ALA A 416 -20.66 -1.78 -10.80
CA ALA A 416 -20.51 -1.06 -9.54
C ALA A 416 -19.88 -1.94 -8.45
N ARG A 417 -20.31 -3.20 -8.35
CA ARG A 417 -19.77 -4.15 -7.37
C ARG A 417 -18.31 -4.51 -7.62
N LEU A 418 -17.93 -4.71 -8.88
CA LEU A 418 -16.53 -4.96 -9.25
C LEU A 418 -15.66 -3.74 -8.92
N LEU A 419 -16.15 -2.54 -9.21
CA LEU A 419 -15.43 -1.30 -8.95
C LEU A 419 -15.24 -1.08 -7.44
N GLU A 420 -16.29 -1.31 -6.65
CA GLU A 420 -16.23 -1.24 -5.19
C GLU A 420 -15.28 -2.30 -4.61
N LEU A 421 -15.33 -3.54 -5.12
CA LEU A 421 -14.42 -4.60 -4.73
C LEU A 421 -12.96 -4.22 -5.01
N CYS A 422 -12.66 -3.66 -6.18
CA CYS A 422 -11.32 -3.18 -6.53
C CYS A 422 -10.84 -2.07 -5.58
N ARG A 423 -11.69 -1.09 -5.28
CA ARG A 423 -11.36 0.00 -4.33
C ARG A 423 -11.10 -0.53 -2.93
N HIS A 424 -11.94 -1.45 -2.44
CA HIS A 424 -11.76 -2.07 -1.12
C HIS A 424 -10.48 -2.92 -1.06
N LEU A 425 -10.18 -3.71 -2.08
CA LEU A 425 -8.95 -4.51 -2.14
C LEU A 425 -7.70 -3.63 -2.20
N GLY A 426 -7.74 -2.55 -3.00
CA GLY A 426 -6.67 -1.56 -3.06
C GLY A 426 -6.42 -0.91 -1.69
N ALA A 427 -7.49 -0.43 -1.04
CA ALA A 427 -7.44 0.15 0.30
C ALA A 427 -6.88 -0.80 1.36
N LEU A 428 -7.33 -2.04 1.33
CA LEU A 428 -6.88 -3.07 2.25
C LEU A 428 -5.39 -3.38 2.06
N ARG A 429 -4.91 -3.52 0.82
CA ARG A 429 -3.49 -3.81 0.54
C ARG A 429 -2.57 -2.67 0.98
N VAL A 430 -2.99 -1.41 0.81
CA VAL A 430 -2.20 -0.25 1.23
C VAL A 430 -2.11 -0.16 2.75
N ARG A 431 -3.20 -0.50 3.46
CA ARG A 431 -3.27 -0.42 4.93
C ARG A 431 -2.57 -1.58 5.62
N GLU A 432 -2.68 -2.79 5.08
CA GLU A 432 -2.28 -4.03 5.74
C GLU A 432 -0.90 -4.51 5.28
N ARG A 433 0.07 -4.52 6.22
CA ARG A 433 1.47 -4.91 5.95
C ARG A 433 1.61 -6.38 5.54
N SER A 434 0.76 -7.25 6.06
CA SER A 434 0.72 -8.66 5.67
C SER A 434 0.30 -8.88 4.23
N LEU A 435 -0.48 -7.99 3.63
CA LEU A 435 -0.85 -8.07 2.22
C LEU A 435 0.17 -7.39 1.31
N SER A 436 0.75 -6.27 1.72
CA SER A 436 1.75 -5.56 0.91
C SER A 436 3.13 -6.22 0.96
N LEU A 437 3.61 -6.59 2.15
CA LEU A 437 4.98 -7.07 2.40
C LEU A 437 5.04 -8.51 2.93
N GLY A 438 3.91 -9.06 3.37
CA GLY A 438 3.86 -10.37 4.02
C GLY A 438 4.33 -11.51 3.15
N ASP A 439 4.93 -12.50 3.80
CA ASP A 439 5.29 -13.78 3.18
C ASP A 439 4.00 -14.53 2.80
N ALA A 440 4.07 -15.43 1.82
CA ALA A 440 2.94 -16.26 1.40
C ALA A 440 3.27 -17.74 1.50
N GLU A 441 2.38 -18.49 2.14
CA GLU A 441 2.54 -19.92 2.39
C GLU A 441 1.28 -20.66 1.93
N ALA A 442 1.43 -21.72 1.15
CA ALA A 442 0.29 -22.53 0.74
C ALA A 442 -0.26 -23.30 1.94
N ILE A 443 -1.58 -23.38 2.03
CA ILE A 443 -2.30 -24.15 3.03
C ILE A 443 -2.96 -25.33 2.30
N PRO A 444 -2.76 -26.58 2.78
CA PRO A 444 -3.46 -27.73 2.24
C PRO A 444 -4.98 -27.52 2.34
N ALA A 445 -5.62 -27.42 1.18
CA ALA A 445 -7.06 -27.34 1.04
C ALA A 445 -7.41 -28.18 -0.18
N ASP A 446 -8.33 -29.13 -0.03
CA ASP A 446 -8.84 -29.96 -1.13
C ASP A 446 -10.36 -29.97 -1.02
N PRO A 447 -11.12 -29.59 -2.07
CA PRO A 447 -10.70 -29.21 -3.44
C PRO A 447 -10.54 -27.70 -3.67
N ALA A 448 -10.49 -26.91 -2.60
CA ALA A 448 -10.24 -25.47 -2.67
C ALA A 448 -8.75 -25.16 -2.88
N ALA A 449 -8.41 -23.89 -3.12
CA ALA A 449 -7.04 -23.39 -3.03
C ALA A 449 -6.95 -22.42 -1.87
N ALA A 450 -5.96 -22.58 -1.00
CA ALA A 450 -5.77 -21.68 0.13
C ALA A 450 -4.30 -21.28 0.31
N PHE A 451 -4.08 -20.03 0.68
CA PHE A 451 -2.76 -19.56 1.09
C PHE A 451 -2.87 -18.50 2.19
N LEU A 452 -1.86 -18.49 3.05
CA LEU A 452 -1.72 -17.62 4.19
C LEU A 452 -0.74 -16.50 3.87
N ARG A 453 -1.14 -15.26 4.14
CA ARG A 453 -0.30 -14.07 4.13
C ARG A 453 0.03 -13.68 5.56
N SER A 454 1.31 -13.65 5.89
CA SER A 454 1.79 -13.40 7.25
C SER A 454 2.85 -12.30 7.28
N TRP A 455 2.78 -11.43 8.28
CA TRP A 455 3.83 -10.48 8.60
C TRP A 455 3.98 -10.35 10.11
N ASP A 456 5.18 -10.02 10.56
CA ASP A 456 5.51 -9.92 11.97
C ASP A 456 4.61 -8.89 12.69
N GLN A 457 4.03 -9.30 13.83
CA GLN A 457 3.17 -8.49 14.70
C GLN A 457 1.97 -7.82 13.99
N SER A 458 1.54 -8.32 12.83
CA SER A 458 0.41 -7.80 12.07
C SER A 458 -0.66 -8.88 11.89
N ASP A 459 -1.91 -8.46 11.68
CA ASP A 459 -3.00 -9.39 11.37
C ASP A 459 -2.62 -10.27 10.16
N ARG A 460 -2.89 -11.57 10.29
CA ARG A 460 -2.68 -12.56 9.24
C ARG A 460 -3.90 -12.64 8.36
N PHE A 461 -3.70 -12.89 7.08
CA PHE A 461 -4.79 -13.03 6.11
C PHE A 461 -4.76 -14.40 5.45
N LEU A 462 -5.89 -15.08 5.45
CA LEU A 462 -6.10 -16.35 4.77
C LEU A 462 -7.00 -16.11 3.56
N VAL A 463 -6.47 -16.45 2.39
CA VAL A 463 -7.22 -16.43 1.14
C VAL A 463 -7.70 -17.85 0.87
N VAL A 464 -9.01 -18.02 0.64
CA VAL A 464 -9.60 -19.31 0.29
C VAL A 464 -10.41 -19.15 -0.99
N LEU A 465 -10.11 -19.96 -2.00
CA LEU A 465 -10.73 -19.89 -3.31
C LEU A 465 -11.35 -21.24 -3.67
N ASN A 466 -12.60 -21.23 -4.11
CA ASN A 466 -13.21 -22.37 -4.78
C ASN A 466 -13.02 -22.25 -6.30
N PRO A 467 -12.09 -23.00 -6.93
CA PRO A 467 -11.88 -22.93 -8.37
C PRO A 467 -12.99 -23.62 -9.17
N GLY A 468 -13.86 -24.40 -8.51
CA GLY A 468 -14.86 -25.24 -9.15
C GLY A 468 -16.22 -24.56 -9.37
N ALA A 469 -16.99 -25.13 -10.30
CA ALA A 469 -18.41 -24.80 -10.51
C ALA A 469 -19.34 -25.38 -9.43
N GLN A 470 -18.84 -26.30 -8.60
CA GLN A 470 -19.62 -26.95 -7.56
C GLN A 470 -19.43 -26.24 -6.22
N PRO A 471 -20.49 -26.08 -5.40
CA PRO A 471 -20.34 -25.56 -4.05
C PRO A 471 -19.57 -26.55 -3.16
N LEU A 472 -18.79 -26.03 -2.24
CA LEU A 472 -18.09 -26.79 -1.20
C LEU A 472 -18.80 -26.56 0.13
N THR A 473 -19.42 -27.60 0.67
CA THR A 473 -20.28 -27.49 1.88
C THR A 473 -19.57 -27.83 3.19
N GLU A 474 -18.46 -28.57 3.14
CA GLU A 474 -17.72 -29.03 4.32
C GLU A 474 -16.20 -28.98 4.07
N LEU A 475 -15.66 -27.79 3.79
CA LEU A 475 -14.21 -27.63 3.69
C LEU A 475 -13.62 -27.44 5.09
N ALA A 476 -12.82 -28.42 5.54
CA ALA A 476 -12.08 -28.34 6.80
C ALA A 476 -10.62 -27.99 6.53
N LEU A 477 -10.18 -26.82 6.97
CA LEU A 477 -8.77 -26.40 6.89
C LEU A 477 -8.04 -26.85 8.15
N GLN A 478 -7.35 -27.99 8.06
CA GLN A 478 -6.59 -28.57 9.16
C GLN A 478 -5.11 -28.18 9.05
N ASP A 479 -4.75 -26.98 9.52
CA ASP A 479 -3.37 -26.52 9.60
C ASP A 479 -3.09 -25.96 11.00
N PRO A 480 -1.99 -26.37 11.67
CA PRO A 480 -1.66 -25.92 13.03
C PRO A 480 -1.42 -24.42 13.14
N ARG A 481 -1.14 -23.72 12.02
CA ARG A 481 -0.94 -22.27 11.97
C ARG A 481 -2.26 -21.48 11.99
N LEU A 482 -3.39 -22.15 11.79
CA LEU A 482 -4.70 -21.54 11.69
C LEU A 482 -5.48 -21.63 13.02
N PRO A 483 -6.17 -20.55 13.43
CA PRO A 483 -7.11 -20.59 14.55
C PRO A 483 -8.40 -21.32 14.16
N PRO A 484 -9.23 -21.78 15.12
CA PRO A 484 -10.51 -22.42 14.79
C PRO A 484 -11.51 -21.44 14.14
N ARG A 485 -11.45 -20.16 14.46
CA ARG A 485 -12.32 -19.12 13.90
C ARG A 485 -11.51 -17.99 13.31
N ALA A 486 -11.97 -17.46 12.17
CA ALA A 486 -11.41 -16.29 11.51
C ALA A 486 -12.50 -15.27 11.21
N THR A 487 -12.11 -14.02 10.95
CA THR A 487 -13.03 -12.92 10.62
C THR A 487 -13.06 -12.72 9.11
N LEU A 488 -14.24 -12.79 8.50
CA LEU A 488 -14.48 -12.46 7.11
C LEU A 488 -14.31 -10.97 6.87
N ARG A 489 -13.33 -10.61 6.04
CA ARG A 489 -13.08 -9.23 5.61
C ARG A 489 -13.76 -8.94 4.28
N LEU A 490 -13.61 -9.83 3.31
CA LEU A 490 -14.21 -9.69 1.98
C LEU A 490 -14.67 -11.06 1.46
N SER A 491 -15.81 -11.05 0.76
CA SER A 491 -16.25 -12.16 -0.10
C SER A 491 -16.46 -11.63 -1.51
N THR A 492 -16.16 -12.46 -2.50
CA THR A 492 -16.45 -12.16 -3.90
C THR A 492 -17.93 -12.23 -4.24
N HIS A 493 -18.75 -12.80 -3.35
CA HIS A 493 -20.19 -12.85 -3.46
C HIS A 493 -20.85 -11.92 -2.44
N HIS A 494 -21.88 -11.22 -2.90
CA HIS A 494 -22.76 -10.41 -2.05
C HIS A 494 -24.12 -11.09 -1.84
N PRO A 495 -24.84 -10.76 -0.75
CA PRO A 495 -24.40 -9.93 0.38
C PRO A 495 -23.46 -10.67 1.33
N LEU A 496 -22.63 -9.91 2.07
CA LEU A 496 -21.84 -10.44 3.17
C LEU A 496 -22.76 -10.99 4.29
N PRO A 497 -22.39 -12.10 4.95
CA PRO A 497 -23.14 -12.62 6.08
C PRO A 497 -23.16 -11.62 7.25
N ALA A 498 -24.24 -11.64 8.03
CA ALA A 498 -24.42 -10.75 9.18
C ALA A 498 -23.43 -11.03 10.33
N ASP A 499 -23.01 -12.29 10.49
CA ASP A 499 -21.91 -12.67 11.37
C ASP A 499 -20.61 -12.72 10.55
N PRO A 500 -19.62 -11.86 10.83
CA PRO A 500 -18.33 -11.91 10.16
C PRO A 500 -17.45 -13.07 10.64
N HIS A 501 -17.79 -13.78 11.72
CA HIS A 501 -16.96 -14.86 12.24
C HIS A 501 -17.27 -16.20 11.58
N VAL A 502 -16.27 -16.78 10.93
CA VAL A 502 -16.38 -18.04 10.19
C VAL A 502 -15.55 -19.12 10.87
N ASP A 503 -16.11 -20.33 10.96
CA ASP A 503 -15.43 -21.52 11.44
C ASP A 503 -14.62 -22.15 10.30
N LEU A 504 -13.30 -22.32 10.52
CA LEU A 504 -12.40 -22.90 9.51
C LEU A 504 -12.52 -24.43 9.42
N GLY A 505 -13.13 -25.08 10.42
CA GLY A 505 -13.39 -26.52 10.41
C GLY A 505 -14.61 -26.93 9.58
N ALA A 506 -15.50 -25.99 9.27
CA ALA A 506 -16.75 -26.24 8.54
C ALA A 506 -17.06 -25.11 7.54
N LEU A 507 -16.07 -24.77 6.71
CA LEU A 507 -16.18 -23.67 5.76
C LEU A 507 -17.10 -24.04 4.59
N LYS A 508 -17.99 -23.11 4.22
CA LYS A 508 -18.90 -23.22 3.07
C LYS A 508 -18.47 -22.21 2.00
N LEU A 509 -18.27 -22.68 0.78
CA LEU A 509 -17.91 -21.87 -0.39
C LEU A 509 -18.90 -22.14 -1.53
N ARG A 510 -19.41 -21.08 -2.14
CA ARG A 510 -20.21 -21.12 -3.36
C ARG A 510 -19.31 -21.38 -4.58
N PRO A 511 -19.89 -21.73 -5.74
CA PRO A 511 -19.15 -21.83 -6.99
C PRO A 511 -18.37 -20.54 -7.29
N TYR A 512 -17.09 -20.66 -7.63
CA TYR A 512 -16.21 -19.52 -7.94
C TYR A 512 -16.11 -18.45 -6.83
N GLU A 513 -16.43 -18.82 -5.59
CA GLU A 513 -16.30 -17.91 -4.45
C GLU A 513 -14.84 -17.79 -4.00
N GLY A 514 -14.44 -16.58 -3.66
CA GLY A 514 -13.19 -16.28 -2.97
C GLY A 514 -13.50 -15.56 -1.67
N LEU A 515 -12.89 -16.02 -0.59
CA LEU A 515 -12.99 -15.41 0.73
C LEU A 515 -11.63 -14.88 1.15
N LEU A 516 -11.63 -13.67 1.70
CA LEU A 516 -10.49 -13.10 2.40
C LEU A 516 -10.83 -13.04 3.89
N LEU A 517 -10.14 -13.87 4.66
CA LEU A 517 -10.31 -14.02 6.10
C LEU A 517 -9.12 -13.40 6.80
N SER A 518 -9.31 -12.83 7.99
CA SER A 518 -8.24 -12.29 8.82
C SER A 518 -8.30 -12.82 10.25
N PHE A 519 -7.15 -12.95 10.89
CA PHE A 519 -7.04 -13.33 12.29
C PHE A 519 -5.77 -12.74 12.92
N PRO A 520 -5.74 -12.50 14.24
CA PRO A 520 -4.62 -11.85 14.90
C PRO A 520 -3.35 -12.69 14.84
N TYR A 521 -2.20 -12.02 14.92
CA TYR A 521 -0.90 -12.68 15.03
C TYR A 521 -0.80 -13.50 16.32
N THR A 522 -0.50 -14.79 16.18
CA THR A 522 -0.14 -15.68 17.29
C THR A 522 1.37 -15.97 17.23
N PRO A 523 2.15 -15.63 18.28
CA PRO A 523 3.60 -15.81 18.29
C PRO A 523 4.06 -17.26 18.18
#